data_AF-Q6H490-F1
#
_entry.id   AF-Q6H490-F1
#
_cell.length_a   1.000
_cell.length_b   1.000
_cell.length_c   1.000
_cell.angle_alpha   90.00
_cell.angle_beta   90.00
_cell.angle_gamma   90.00
#
_symmetry.space_group_name_H-M   'P 1'
#
loop_
_entity.id
_entity.type
_entity.pdbx_description
1 polymer ?
#
loop_
_entity_poly.entity_id
_entity_poly.type
_entity_poly.pdbx_seq_one_letter_code
_entity_poly.pdbx_strand_id
1 'polypeptide(L)'
;MVVVVAMPPALSLLVLLVLALHGGAGDATPPPPLRLVRGARRVAFDEGYTRMFGDGNLAVLRDGRRVRLTLDESTGAGFASQDVFLHGFFSAAVKLPAYYAAGVVVAFYLSNGDTYEKTHDEVDFEFLGNVRGREWRVQTNVYGNGSTAAGREERYDLPFDPTDELHHYSILWTRRRIMSAISKTFQRRVDLGWNILKILRGEFLLDSTWTRRRSGRW
;
A
#
# COMPACT_ATOMS: atom_id res chain seq x y z
N MET A 1 -2.83 -11.53 -6.02
CA MET A 1 -2.96 -12.18 -4.69
C MET A 1 -2.34 -11.26 -3.66
N VAL A 2 -3.06 -10.91 -2.59
CA VAL A 2 -2.63 -9.91 -1.59
C VAL A 2 -2.53 -10.56 -0.22
N VAL A 3 -1.40 -10.44 0.48
CA VAL A 3 -1.24 -10.73 1.92
C VAL A 3 -1.00 -9.41 2.62
N VAL A 4 -1.90 -8.93 3.47
CA VAL A 4 -1.72 -7.64 4.15
C VAL A 4 -1.24 -7.84 5.59
N VAL A 5 -0.30 -6.99 5.98
CA VAL A 5 0.35 -6.95 7.28
C VAL A 5 0.14 -5.56 7.85
N ALA A 6 -0.61 -5.46 8.95
CA ALA A 6 -0.81 -4.24 9.71
C ALA A 6 -0.36 -4.49 11.16
N MET A 7 0.45 -3.58 11.71
CA MET A 7 0.87 -3.61 13.11
C MET A 7 0.34 -2.34 13.81
N PRO A 8 -0.52 -2.45 14.85
CA PRO A 8 -0.91 -1.30 15.66
C PRO A 8 0.28 -0.77 16.50
N PRO A 9 0.27 0.52 16.90
CA PRO A 9 1.43 1.19 17.50
C PRO A 9 1.91 0.60 18.85
N ALA A 10 1.15 -0.31 19.47
CA ALA A 10 1.48 -0.90 20.76
C ALA A 10 2.73 -1.82 20.76
N LEU A 11 3.28 -2.20 19.60
CA LEU A 11 4.55 -2.93 19.50
C LEU A 11 5.74 -2.08 19.02
N SER A 12 5.58 -0.77 18.84
CA SER A 12 6.63 0.12 18.31
C SER A 12 7.52 0.78 19.37
N LEU A 13 7.36 0.45 20.67
CA LEU A 13 8.03 1.17 21.76
C LEU A 13 9.21 0.43 22.43
N LEU A 14 9.54 -0.81 22.02
CA LEU A 14 10.58 -1.60 22.70
C LEU A 14 11.64 -2.20 21.76
N VAL A 15 12.17 -1.42 20.80
CA VAL A 15 13.43 -1.76 20.11
C VAL A 15 14.15 -0.47 19.70
N LEU A 16 14.85 0.21 20.63
CA LEU A 16 16.02 1.07 20.34
C LEU A 16 16.62 1.64 21.64
N LEU A 17 17.15 0.74 22.47
CA LEU A 17 18.28 1.04 23.34
C LEU A 17 19.46 0.18 22.85
N VAL A 18 20.20 0.69 21.86
CA VAL A 18 21.54 0.17 21.54
C VAL A 18 22.49 1.36 21.63
N LEU A 19 23.02 1.55 22.84
CA LEU A 19 24.28 2.24 23.08
C LEU A 19 25.41 1.30 22.64
N ALA A 20 26.12 1.66 21.57
CA ALA A 20 27.50 1.27 21.25
C ALA A 20 27.83 1.96 19.92
N LEU A 21 28.50 3.13 19.89
CA LEU A 21 29.96 3.28 19.86
C LEU A 21 30.69 2.05 19.28
N HIS A 22 31.53 2.36 18.29
CA HIS A 22 32.62 1.58 17.64
C HIS A 22 32.34 1.15 16.20
N GLY A 23 33.30 1.56 15.36
CA GLY A 23 33.28 1.41 13.91
C GLY A 23 33.45 -0.02 13.43
N GLY A 24 33.06 -0.21 12.18
CA GLY A 24 33.23 -1.44 11.42
C GLY A 24 32.45 -1.32 10.12
N ALA A 25 33.16 -1.09 9.02
CA ALA A 25 32.59 -1.23 7.69
C ALA A 25 32.24 -2.72 7.48
N GLY A 26 30.95 -3.07 7.59
CA GLY A 26 30.49 -4.44 7.43
C GLY A 26 28.97 -4.53 7.61
N ASP A 27 28.28 -4.89 6.52
CA ASP A 27 26.82 -5.00 6.35
C ASP A 27 26.00 -3.72 6.55
N ALA A 28 25.69 -3.07 5.42
CA ALA A 28 24.76 -1.95 5.36
C ALA A 28 23.41 -2.37 5.95
N THR A 29 23.12 -1.85 7.14
CA THR A 29 21.86 -2.08 7.84
C THR A 29 20.67 -1.78 6.91
N PRO A 30 19.80 -2.77 6.59
CA PRO A 30 18.75 -2.56 5.62
C PRO A 30 17.77 -1.48 6.11
N PRO A 31 17.20 -0.67 5.19
CA PRO A 31 16.33 0.44 5.55
C PRO A 31 15.13 -0.03 6.39
N PRO A 32 14.60 0.84 7.29
CA PRO A 32 13.61 0.44 8.29
C PRO A 32 12.41 -0.38 7.79
N PRO A 33 11.79 -0.06 6.63
CA PRO A 33 10.66 -0.85 6.12
C PRO A 33 11.00 -2.34 5.96
N LEU A 34 12.20 -2.68 5.47
CA LEU A 34 12.59 -4.06 5.22
C LEU A 34 12.77 -4.87 6.50
N ARG A 35 13.28 -4.21 7.56
CA ARG A 35 13.42 -4.82 8.89
C ARG A 35 12.04 -5.13 9.48
N LEU A 36 11.10 -4.20 9.31
CA LEU A 36 9.73 -4.34 9.82
C LEU A 36 8.98 -5.48 9.13
N VAL A 37 9.13 -5.68 7.81
CA VAL A 37 8.50 -6.82 7.10
C VAL A 37 8.83 -8.16 7.76
N ARG A 38 10.09 -8.38 8.15
CA ARG A 38 10.53 -9.67 8.72
C ARG A 38 9.92 -9.98 10.08
N GLY A 39 9.65 -8.95 10.90
CA GLY A 39 9.09 -9.10 12.25
C GLY A 39 7.58 -8.95 12.33
N ALA A 40 6.92 -8.55 11.25
CA ALA A 40 5.52 -8.19 11.28
C ALA A 40 4.58 -9.41 11.17
N ARG A 41 3.57 -9.43 12.03
CA ARG A 41 2.54 -10.48 12.06
C ARG A 41 1.63 -10.38 10.84
N ARG A 42 1.41 -11.49 10.14
CA ARG A 42 0.40 -11.58 9.08
C ARG A 42 -1.00 -11.67 9.70
N VAL A 43 -1.89 -10.78 9.31
CA VAL A 43 -3.26 -10.70 9.84
C VAL A 43 -4.17 -11.57 8.99
N ALA A 44 -5.12 -12.28 9.60
CA ALA A 44 -6.16 -12.96 8.84
C ALA A 44 -7.12 -11.92 8.23
N PHE A 45 -7.67 -12.19 7.04
CA PHE A 45 -8.55 -11.25 6.35
C PHE A 45 -9.73 -10.86 7.23
N ASP A 46 -10.45 -11.84 7.78
CA ASP A 46 -11.63 -11.59 8.61
C ASP A 46 -11.30 -10.94 9.98
N GLU A 47 -10.03 -10.98 10.40
CA GLU A 47 -9.55 -10.30 11.62
C GLU A 47 -9.27 -8.82 11.36
N GLY A 48 -8.64 -8.49 10.23
CA GLY A 48 -8.11 -7.14 9.98
C GLY A 48 -8.86 -6.32 8.95
N TYR A 49 -9.66 -6.97 8.09
CA TYR A 49 -10.20 -6.37 6.88
C TYR A 49 -11.69 -6.67 6.71
N THR A 50 -12.35 -5.81 5.94
CA THR A 50 -13.72 -5.99 5.49
C THR A 50 -13.81 -5.68 4.00
N ARG A 51 -14.71 -6.36 3.30
CA ARG A 51 -15.01 -6.10 1.89
C ARG A 51 -15.67 -4.72 1.75
N MET A 52 -15.23 -3.93 0.78
CA MET A 52 -15.88 -2.67 0.38
C MET A 52 -16.90 -2.91 -0.74
N PHE A 53 -16.48 -3.61 -1.80
CA PHE A 53 -17.32 -3.91 -2.98
C PHE A 53 -16.78 -5.13 -3.74
N GLY A 54 -17.51 -5.55 -4.77
CA GLY A 54 -17.04 -6.54 -5.75
C GLY A 54 -17.61 -7.94 -5.57
N ASP A 55 -18.87 -8.10 -5.15
CA ASP A 55 -19.71 -9.31 -5.28
C ASP A 55 -18.96 -10.67 -5.30
N GLY A 56 -18.88 -11.35 -6.46
CA GLY A 56 -18.13 -12.60 -6.61
C GLY A 56 -16.61 -12.41 -6.78
N ASN A 57 -16.17 -11.16 -6.97
CA ASN A 57 -14.83 -10.77 -7.40
C ASN A 57 -13.80 -10.57 -6.27
N LEU A 58 -14.19 -10.78 -5.01
CA LEU A 58 -13.26 -10.95 -3.90
C LEU A 58 -13.41 -12.35 -3.31
N ALA A 59 -12.31 -13.10 -3.30
CA ALA A 59 -12.23 -14.41 -2.67
C ALA A 59 -11.09 -14.46 -1.66
N VAL A 60 -11.43 -14.74 -0.40
CA VAL A 60 -10.45 -15.11 0.64
C VAL A 60 -10.04 -16.55 0.40
N LEU A 61 -8.73 -16.82 0.30
CA LEU A 61 -8.21 -18.15 0.04
C LEU A 61 -8.22 -19.00 1.32
N ARG A 62 -8.02 -20.32 1.16
CA ARG A 62 -8.15 -21.32 2.24
C ARG A 62 -7.33 -21.05 3.51
N ASP A 63 -6.24 -20.30 3.43
CA ASP A 63 -5.43 -19.97 4.60
C ASP A 63 -5.94 -18.75 5.39
N GLY A 64 -7.02 -18.12 4.93
CA GLY A 64 -7.61 -16.93 5.54
C GLY A 64 -6.73 -15.69 5.48
N ARG A 65 -5.56 -15.72 4.83
CA ARG A 65 -4.56 -14.62 4.86
C ARG A 65 -4.24 -14.09 3.47
N ARG A 66 -4.66 -14.80 2.42
CA ARG A 66 -4.51 -14.37 1.04
C ARG A 66 -5.86 -14.03 0.45
N VAL A 67 -5.90 -12.92 -0.29
CA VAL A 67 -7.06 -12.49 -1.05
C VAL A 67 -6.76 -12.55 -2.53
N ARG A 68 -7.72 -13.06 -3.32
CA ARG A 68 -7.74 -12.94 -4.78
C ARG A 68 -8.83 -11.93 -5.13
N LEU A 69 -8.42 -10.85 -5.81
CA LEU A 69 -9.32 -9.91 -6.47
C LEU A 69 -9.39 -10.28 -7.96
N THR A 70 -10.58 -10.23 -8.52
CA THR A 70 -10.85 -10.33 -9.95
C THR A 70 -11.57 -9.08 -10.45
N LEU A 71 -11.53 -8.87 -11.75
CA LEU A 71 -12.18 -7.76 -12.42
C LEU A 71 -12.79 -8.34 -13.69
N ASP A 72 -14.05 -8.03 -13.92
CA ASP A 72 -14.79 -8.33 -15.13
C ASP A 72 -15.61 -7.09 -15.54
N GLU A 73 -16.50 -7.27 -16.52
CA GLU A 73 -17.38 -6.23 -17.03
C GLU A 73 -18.43 -5.73 -16.02
N SER A 74 -18.72 -6.49 -14.97
CA SER A 74 -19.71 -6.13 -13.96
C SER A 74 -19.12 -5.24 -12.87
N THR A 75 -17.97 -5.62 -12.31
CA THR A 75 -17.36 -4.89 -11.20
C THR A 75 -15.90 -5.29 -10.96
N GLY A 76 -15.12 -4.37 -10.38
CA GLY A 76 -13.85 -4.70 -9.76
C GLY A 76 -14.06 -5.32 -8.37
N ALA A 77 -13.06 -5.16 -7.50
CA ALA A 77 -13.22 -5.52 -6.10
C ALA A 77 -12.29 -4.71 -5.20
N GLY A 78 -12.71 -4.53 -3.95
CA GLY A 78 -11.89 -3.83 -2.96
C GLY A 78 -12.26 -4.18 -1.52
N PHE A 79 -11.31 -3.96 -0.62
CA PHE A 79 -11.43 -4.19 0.81
C PHE A 79 -10.64 -3.15 1.60
N ALA A 80 -11.07 -2.89 2.83
CA ALA A 80 -10.48 -1.90 3.73
C ALA A 80 -10.16 -2.52 5.08
N SER A 81 -9.24 -1.92 5.83
CA SER A 81 -9.00 -2.28 7.22
C SER A 81 -10.23 -1.97 8.07
N GLN A 82 -10.53 -2.87 9.00
CA GLN A 82 -11.60 -2.65 10.00
C GLN A 82 -11.24 -1.48 10.92
N ASP A 83 -9.96 -1.40 11.30
CA ASP A 83 -9.41 -0.33 12.12
C ASP A 83 -8.99 0.91 11.31
N VAL A 84 -8.88 2.03 12.02
CA VAL A 84 -8.26 3.29 11.59
C VAL A 84 -6.98 3.52 12.37
N PHE A 85 -5.97 4.10 11.73
CA PHE A 85 -4.63 4.23 12.29
C PHE A 85 -4.17 5.68 12.29
N LEU A 86 -3.54 6.13 13.38
CA LEU A 86 -2.89 7.43 13.41
C LEU A 86 -1.49 7.41 12.79
N HIS A 87 -0.79 6.27 12.86
CA HIS A 87 0.51 5.96 12.25
C HIS A 87 0.63 4.44 12.15
N GLY A 88 1.56 3.94 11.32
CA GLY A 88 1.77 2.49 11.26
C GLY A 88 2.76 2.03 10.20
N PHE A 89 3.02 0.73 10.24
CA PHE A 89 3.69 0.02 9.17
C PHE A 89 2.66 -0.86 8.46
N PHE A 90 2.49 -0.61 7.17
CA PHE A 90 1.57 -1.33 6.31
C PHE A 90 2.39 -2.00 5.22
N SER A 91 2.27 -3.30 5.09
CA SER A 91 2.95 -4.05 4.04
C SER A 91 2.01 -5.02 3.40
N ALA A 92 2.14 -5.18 2.09
CA ALA A 92 1.45 -6.23 1.38
C ALA A 92 2.35 -6.98 0.43
N ALA A 93 2.22 -8.30 0.41
CA ALA A 93 2.77 -9.12 -0.67
C ALA A 93 1.75 -9.16 -1.80
N VAL A 94 2.08 -8.58 -2.95
CA VAL A 94 1.20 -8.43 -4.12
C VAL A 94 1.82 -9.12 -5.32
N LYS A 95 0.99 -9.89 -6.03
CA LYS A 95 1.26 -10.44 -7.36
C LYS A 95 0.20 -9.91 -8.31
N LEU A 96 0.65 -9.24 -9.37
CA LEU A 96 -0.20 -8.57 -10.37
C LEU A 96 -0.67 -9.55 -11.46
N PRO A 97 -1.77 -9.25 -12.18
CA PRO A 97 -2.23 -10.10 -13.27
C PRO A 97 -1.26 -10.04 -14.46
N ALA A 98 -1.01 -11.21 -15.05
CA ALA A 98 -0.24 -11.34 -16.28
C ALA A 98 -1.09 -10.97 -17.52
N TYR A 99 -0.43 -10.85 -18.68
CA TYR A 99 -1.02 -10.59 -20.00
C TYR A 99 -1.47 -9.14 -20.23
N TYR A 100 -2.74 -8.93 -20.60
CA TYR A 100 -3.26 -7.62 -20.98
C TYR A 100 -3.95 -6.99 -19.77
N ALA A 101 -3.42 -5.86 -19.31
CA ALA A 101 -3.96 -5.12 -18.16
C ALA A 101 -4.11 -3.62 -18.46
N ALA A 102 -4.16 -3.22 -19.73
CA ALA A 102 -4.27 -1.81 -20.08
C ALA A 102 -5.55 -1.21 -19.48
N GLY A 103 -5.42 -0.06 -18.81
CA GLY A 103 -6.52 0.62 -18.12
C GLY A 103 -6.88 0.02 -16.75
N VAL A 104 -6.31 -1.12 -16.37
CA VAL A 104 -6.48 -1.70 -15.03
C VAL A 104 -5.55 -1.00 -14.05
N VAL A 105 -6.09 -0.64 -12.89
CA VAL A 105 -5.30 -0.19 -11.74
C VAL A 105 -5.49 -1.18 -10.59
N VAL A 106 -4.38 -1.60 -10.00
CA VAL A 106 -4.37 -2.20 -8.66
C VAL A 106 -3.87 -1.13 -7.71
N ALA A 107 -4.61 -0.84 -6.64
CA ALA A 107 -4.18 0.15 -5.66
C ALA A 107 -4.02 -0.49 -4.27
N PHE A 108 -2.95 -0.09 -3.59
CA PHE A 108 -2.70 -0.30 -2.17
C PHE A 108 -2.47 1.07 -1.56
N TYR A 109 -3.38 1.53 -0.72
CA TYR A 109 -3.32 2.91 -0.24
C TYR A 109 -3.81 3.05 1.19
N LEU A 110 -3.48 4.20 1.79
CA LEU A 110 -4.02 4.62 3.08
C LEU A 110 -4.89 5.84 2.84
N SER A 111 -6.15 5.85 3.28
CA SER A 111 -7.05 7.00 3.04
C SER A 111 -8.01 7.24 4.21
N ASN A 112 -8.53 8.45 4.29
CA ASN A 112 -9.71 8.79 5.09
C ASN A 112 -10.81 9.44 4.25
N GLY A 113 -10.84 9.11 2.95
CA GLY A 113 -11.84 9.55 1.99
C GLY A 113 -13.28 9.17 2.37
N ASP A 114 -13.46 8.07 3.09
CA ASP A 114 -14.76 7.66 3.65
C ASP A 114 -15.34 8.68 4.65
N THR A 115 -14.47 9.44 5.30
CA THR A 115 -14.80 10.40 6.36
C THR A 115 -14.68 11.85 5.88
N TYR A 116 -13.69 12.15 5.03
CA TYR A 116 -13.35 13.49 4.57
C TYR A 116 -13.32 13.61 3.05
N GLU A 117 -14.39 13.21 2.36
CA GLU A 117 -14.48 13.09 0.90
C GLU A 117 -13.71 14.16 0.09
N LYS A 118 -13.85 15.44 0.44
CA LYS A 118 -13.26 16.58 -0.31
C LYS A 118 -11.90 17.06 0.19
N THR A 119 -11.50 16.65 1.40
CA THR A 119 -10.29 17.15 2.09
C THR A 119 -9.51 16.01 2.73
N HIS A 120 -9.61 14.82 2.13
CA HIS A 120 -8.99 13.63 2.65
C HIS A 120 -7.47 13.67 2.50
N ASP A 121 -6.84 12.92 3.38
CA ASP A 121 -5.43 12.61 3.35
C ASP A 121 -5.28 11.22 2.72
N GLU A 122 -4.27 11.02 1.87
CA GLU A 122 -4.09 9.76 1.15
C GLU A 122 -2.62 9.47 0.86
N VAL A 123 -2.24 8.19 0.91
CA VAL A 123 -0.88 7.70 0.60
C VAL A 123 -0.99 6.46 -0.27
N ASP A 124 -0.41 6.51 -1.47
CA ASP A 124 -0.71 5.50 -2.51
C ASP A 124 0.49 4.69 -2.97
N PHE A 125 0.19 3.43 -3.28
CA PHE A 125 0.79 2.67 -4.37
C PHE A 125 -0.30 2.36 -5.40
N GLU A 126 -0.10 2.80 -6.64
CA GLU A 126 -0.96 2.48 -7.78
C GLU A 126 -0.13 1.72 -8.83
N PHE A 127 -0.52 0.47 -9.11
CA PHE A 127 0.05 -0.33 -10.17
C PHE A 127 -0.73 -0.10 -11.44
N LEU A 128 -0.07 0.50 -12.43
CA LEU A 128 -0.67 0.91 -13.69
C LEU A 128 -0.45 -0.20 -14.72
N GLY A 129 -1.53 -0.90 -15.06
CA GLY A 129 -1.50 -1.98 -16.03
C GLY A 129 -1.26 -1.47 -17.45
N ASN A 130 -0.73 -2.36 -18.28
CA ASN A 130 -0.25 -2.00 -19.61
C ASN A 130 -0.76 -2.97 -20.68
N VAL A 131 -0.57 -2.61 -21.95
CA VAL A 131 -0.83 -3.51 -23.07
C VAL A 131 0.13 -4.71 -23.02
N ARG A 132 -0.27 -5.81 -23.66
CA ARG A 132 0.53 -7.04 -23.71
C ARG A 132 1.97 -6.76 -24.16
N GLY A 133 2.95 -7.32 -23.45
CA GLY A 133 4.37 -7.18 -23.76
C GLY A 133 5.00 -5.85 -23.34
N ARG A 134 4.29 -5.05 -22.54
CA ARG A 134 4.83 -3.84 -21.91
C ARG A 134 4.76 -3.98 -20.39
N GLU A 135 5.77 -3.44 -19.72
CA GLU A 135 5.93 -3.53 -18.28
C GLU A 135 4.84 -2.77 -17.51
N TRP A 136 4.51 -3.30 -16.34
CA TRP A 136 3.76 -2.58 -15.31
C TRP A 136 4.59 -1.39 -14.80
N ARG A 137 3.91 -0.29 -14.47
CA ARG A 137 4.53 0.83 -13.75
C ARG A 137 3.91 0.96 -12.37
N VAL A 138 4.70 1.42 -11.41
CA VAL A 138 4.18 1.76 -10.09
C VAL A 138 4.22 3.28 -9.91
N GLN A 139 3.10 3.84 -9.49
CA GLN A 139 2.96 5.23 -9.08
C GLN A 139 2.82 5.28 -7.57
N THR A 140 3.47 6.26 -6.94
CA THR A 140 3.19 6.64 -5.55
C THR A 140 2.67 8.05 -5.52
N ASN A 141 1.80 8.35 -4.57
CA ASN A 141 1.24 9.69 -4.41
C ASN A 141 0.96 9.95 -2.93
N VAL A 142 0.91 11.23 -2.55
CA VAL A 142 0.58 11.67 -1.20
C VAL A 142 -0.29 12.92 -1.29
N TYR A 143 -1.53 12.80 -0.81
CA TYR A 143 -2.45 13.90 -0.52
C TYR A 143 -2.44 14.17 0.97
N GLY A 144 -2.55 15.43 1.33
CA GLY A 144 -2.52 15.81 2.74
C GLY A 144 -2.75 17.29 2.94
N ASN A 145 -2.87 17.69 4.21
CA ASN A 145 -3.13 19.08 4.60
C ASN A 145 -4.47 19.60 4.03
N GLY A 146 -5.47 18.72 3.94
CA GLY A 146 -6.81 19.05 3.45
C GLY A 146 -6.91 19.37 1.96
N SER A 147 -5.85 19.13 1.17
CA SER A 147 -5.85 19.37 -0.28
C SER A 147 -5.84 18.06 -1.06
N THR A 148 -6.90 17.88 -1.85
CA THR A 148 -7.05 16.82 -2.85
C THR A 148 -6.75 17.31 -4.27
N ALA A 149 -6.50 18.61 -4.46
CA ALA A 149 -6.34 19.24 -5.76
C ALA A 149 -4.96 19.01 -6.41
N ALA A 150 -3.92 18.76 -5.60
CA ALA A 150 -2.57 18.53 -6.08
C ALA A 150 -1.89 17.40 -5.29
N GLY A 151 -1.66 16.29 -5.98
CA GLY A 151 -0.86 15.18 -5.46
C GLY A 151 0.64 15.44 -5.55
N ARG A 152 1.42 14.52 -4.99
CA ARG A 152 2.88 14.44 -5.08
C ARG A 152 3.23 13.14 -5.81
N GLU A 153 2.83 13.05 -7.07
CA GLU A 153 2.98 11.84 -7.88
C GLU A 153 4.45 11.57 -8.23
N GLU A 154 4.90 10.33 -8.04
CA GLU A 154 6.18 9.82 -8.56
C GLU A 154 5.94 8.45 -9.21
N ARG A 155 6.55 8.20 -10.37
CA ARG A 155 6.41 6.96 -11.13
C ARG A 155 7.75 6.25 -11.25
N TYR A 156 7.72 4.92 -11.12
CA TYR A 156 8.90 4.08 -11.20
C TYR A 156 8.65 2.85 -12.06
N ASP A 157 9.69 2.44 -12.77
CA ASP A 157 9.77 1.10 -13.36
C ASP A 157 10.20 0.09 -12.29
N LEU A 158 9.79 -1.17 -12.47
CA LEU A 158 10.14 -2.26 -11.58
C LEU A 158 11.34 -3.04 -12.14
N PRO A 159 12.35 -3.38 -11.33
CA PRO A 159 13.51 -4.15 -11.80
C PRO A 159 13.23 -5.67 -11.88
N PHE A 160 11.97 -6.07 -11.87
CA PHE A 160 11.47 -7.44 -11.89
C PHE A 160 10.05 -7.45 -12.49
N ASP A 161 9.60 -8.60 -13.00
CA ASP A 161 8.21 -8.78 -13.45
C ASP A 161 7.29 -9.02 -12.24
N PRO A 162 6.39 -8.07 -11.90
CA PRO A 162 5.50 -8.20 -10.74
C PRO A 162 4.37 -9.23 -10.92
N THR A 163 4.30 -9.91 -12.06
CA THR A 163 3.29 -10.92 -12.38
C THR A 163 3.76 -12.34 -12.10
N ASP A 164 5.07 -12.56 -12.03
CA ASP A 164 5.68 -13.87 -11.80
C ASP A 164 5.41 -14.37 -10.37
N GLU A 165 5.77 -13.56 -9.37
CA GLU A 165 5.66 -13.93 -7.96
C GLU A 165 5.12 -12.80 -7.06
N LEU A 166 5.09 -13.05 -5.76
CA LEU A 166 4.66 -12.06 -4.77
C LEU A 166 5.82 -11.14 -4.42
N HIS A 167 5.60 -9.83 -4.57
CA HIS A 167 6.54 -8.79 -4.15
C HIS A 167 5.97 -7.94 -3.02
N HIS A 168 6.83 -7.50 -2.11
CA HIS A 168 6.39 -6.72 -0.95
C HIS A 168 6.32 -5.22 -1.28
N TYR A 169 5.19 -4.59 -1.00
CA TYR A 169 5.01 -3.14 -1.10
C TYR A 169 4.69 -2.61 0.28
N SER A 170 5.49 -1.67 0.76
CA SER A 170 5.43 -1.27 2.17
C SER A 170 5.42 0.24 2.33
N ILE A 171 4.50 0.71 3.18
CA ILE A 171 4.37 2.09 3.64
C ILE A 171 4.71 2.10 5.12
N LEU A 172 5.80 2.79 5.48
CA LEU A 172 6.06 3.18 6.86
C LEU A 172 5.61 4.63 7.03
N TRP A 173 4.50 4.82 7.73
CA TRP A 173 3.97 6.13 8.07
C TRP A 173 4.21 6.43 9.54
N THR A 174 4.96 7.50 9.78
CA THR A 174 5.26 8.03 11.10
C THR A 174 4.80 9.48 11.18
N ARG A 175 4.80 10.05 12.38
CA ARG A 175 4.46 11.47 12.60
C ARG A 175 5.24 12.47 11.75
N ARG A 176 6.46 12.12 11.33
CA ARG A 176 7.38 13.04 10.63
C ARG A 176 7.61 12.70 9.17
N ARG A 177 7.24 11.50 8.72
CA ARG A 177 7.61 11.03 7.38
C ARG A 177 6.79 9.83 6.95
N ILE A 178 6.63 9.74 5.63
CA ILE A 178 6.24 8.53 4.91
C ILE A 178 7.47 7.97 4.22
N MET A 179 7.66 6.67 4.32
CA MET A 179 8.69 5.94 3.57
C MET A 179 8.04 4.80 2.81
N SER A 180 8.29 4.74 1.51
CA SER A 180 7.77 3.72 0.60
C SER A 180 8.91 2.81 0.16
N ALA A 181 8.69 1.51 0.23
CA ALA A 181 9.64 0.48 -0.18
C ALA A 181 8.97 -0.57 -1.07
N ILE A 182 9.73 -1.05 -2.06
CA ILE A 182 9.32 -2.06 -3.02
C ILE A 182 10.31 -3.22 -2.94
N SER A 183 9.81 -4.42 -2.64
CA SER A 183 10.57 -5.63 -2.38
C SER A 183 11.69 -5.39 -1.36
N LYS A 184 12.94 -5.29 -1.83
CA LYS A 184 14.14 -5.08 -1.00
C LYS A 184 14.76 -3.69 -1.21
N THR A 185 14.07 -2.81 -1.94
CA THR A 185 14.58 -1.51 -2.36
C THR A 185 13.76 -0.40 -1.71
N PHE A 186 14.44 0.52 -1.04
CA PHE A 186 13.83 1.77 -0.59
C PHE A 186 13.62 2.67 -1.80
N GLN A 187 12.40 3.16 -2.00
CA GLN A 187 12.05 3.90 -3.20
C GLN A 187 11.89 5.39 -2.94
N ARG A 188 11.20 5.75 -1.85
CA ARG A 188 10.76 7.11 -1.63
C ARG A 188 10.69 7.45 -0.16
N ARG A 189 11.06 8.69 0.19
CA ARG A 189 10.74 9.31 1.48
C ARG A 189 10.09 10.66 1.21
N VAL A 190 8.96 10.88 1.88
CA VAL A 190 8.29 12.17 1.95
C VAL A 190 8.37 12.63 3.39
N ASP A 191 9.12 13.70 3.64
CA ASP A 191 9.13 14.34 4.95
C ASP A 191 7.86 15.16 5.14
N LEU A 192 7.16 14.90 6.23
CA LEU A 192 5.94 15.59 6.60
C LEU A 192 6.30 16.72 7.58
N GLY A 193 5.79 17.91 7.32
CA GLY A 193 5.57 18.90 8.37
C GLY A 193 4.66 18.33 9.46
N TRP A 194 4.69 18.91 10.66
CA TRP A 194 3.96 18.39 11.81
C TRP A 194 2.47 18.16 11.52
N ASN A 195 1.97 16.95 11.81
CA ASN A 195 0.54 16.59 11.81
C ASN A 195 -0.22 16.81 10.49
N ILE A 196 0.43 16.64 9.33
CA ILE A 196 -0.21 16.85 8.02
C ILE A 196 -1.32 15.84 7.71
N LEU A 197 -1.23 14.62 8.24
CA LEU A 197 -2.17 13.53 7.95
C LEU A 197 -2.93 13.15 9.22
N LYS A 198 -4.26 13.04 9.11
CA LYS A 198 -5.16 12.54 10.15
C LYS A 198 -5.15 11.01 10.16
N ILE A 199 -6.06 10.40 10.94
CA ILE A 199 -6.27 8.94 10.93
C ILE A 199 -6.55 8.43 9.51
N LEU A 200 -6.03 7.25 9.16
CA LEU A 200 -6.21 6.60 7.84
C LEU A 200 -6.63 5.14 8.01
N ARG A 201 -7.44 4.63 7.08
CA ARG A 201 -7.66 3.20 6.84
C ARG A 201 -6.65 2.69 5.82
N GLY A 202 -6.29 1.41 5.91
CA GLY A 202 -5.54 0.72 4.85
C GLY A 202 -6.50 0.06 3.86
N GLU A 203 -6.40 0.41 2.59
CA GLU A 203 -7.34 0.00 1.55
C GLU A 203 -6.61 -0.69 0.38
N PHE A 204 -7.33 -1.61 -0.26
CA PHE A 204 -6.89 -2.34 -1.44
C PHE A 204 -8.02 -2.44 -2.44
N LEU A 205 -7.69 -2.29 -3.73
CA LEU A 205 -8.63 -2.54 -4.81
C LEU A 205 -7.97 -2.93 -6.13
N LEU A 206 -8.79 -3.51 -6.99
CA LEU A 206 -8.54 -3.79 -8.40
C LEU A 206 -9.74 -3.24 -9.18
N ASP A 207 -9.50 -2.27 -10.06
CA ASP A 207 -10.56 -1.60 -10.80
C ASP A 207 -10.02 -0.99 -12.12
N SER A 208 -10.82 -0.96 -13.17
CA SER A 208 -10.51 -0.28 -14.45
C SER A 208 -11.05 1.15 -14.50
N THR A 209 -11.96 1.51 -13.58
CA THR A 209 -12.55 2.85 -13.49
C THR A 209 -11.86 3.75 -12.47
N TRP A 210 -10.82 3.25 -11.80
CA TRP A 210 -10.14 3.93 -10.69
C TRP A 210 -9.72 5.37 -11.01
N THR A 211 -9.04 5.57 -12.14
CA THR A 211 -8.63 6.91 -12.60
C THR A 211 -9.82 7.84 -12.82
N ARG A 212 -10.98 7.29 -13.21
CA ARG A 212 -12.22 8.04 -13.40
C ARG A 212 -12.87 8.39 -12.06
N ARG A 213 -12.94 7.44 -11.12
CA ARG A 213 -13.41 7.66 -9.72
C ARG A 213 -12.65 8.81 -9.05
N ARG A 214 -11.32 8.84 -9.19
CA ARG A 214 -10.46 9.89 -8.61
C ARG A 214 -10.76 11.29 -9.13
N SER A 215 -11.21 11.41 -10.38
CA SER A 215 -11.49 12.70 -11.02
C SER A 215 -12.90 13.25 -10.74
N GLY A 216 -13.72 12.54 -9.98
CA GLY A 216 -15.12 12.91 -9.73
C GLY A 216 -16.00 12.89 -10.99
N ARG A 217 -15.56 12.25 -12.09
CA ARG A 217 -16.34 12.13 -13.33
C ARG A 217 -17.17 10.84 -13.32
N TRP A 218 -18.41 10.96 -12.87
CA TRP A 218 -19.51 10.06 -13.20
C TRP A 218 -20.47 10.77 -14.14
#